data_AF-A0A662GMU0-F1
#
_entry.id   AF-A0A662GMU0-F1
#
_cell.length_a   1.000
_cell.length_b   1.000
_cell.length_c   1.000
_cell.angle_alpha   90.00
_cell.angle_beta   90.00
_cell.angle_gamma   90.00
#
_symmetry.space_group_name_H-M   'P 1'
#
loop_
_entity.id
_entity.type
_entity.pdbx_description
1 polymer ?
#
loop_
_entity_poly.entity_id
_entity_poly.type
_entity_poly.pdbx_seq_one_letter_code
_entity_poly.pdbx_strand_id
1 'polypeptide(L)'
;MVLTKDGIRRKIWKIMEKHNIAVFPRPVWGRIPNFKGHEVAAARLIKHRVFKRAEIVFCCPDSPQRPVREAVIRAGKTLIMATP
;
A
#
# COMPACT_ATOMS: atom_id res chain seq x y z
N MET A 1 29.94 -4.07 -4.82
CA MET A 1 28.90 -4.99 -4.29
C MET A 1 27.59 -4.65 -4.98
N VAL A 2 27.02 -5.57 -5.77
CA VAL A 2 25.79 -5.29 -6.54
C VAL A 2 24.58 -5.33 -5.60
N LEU A 3 23.79 -4.25 -5.58
CA LEU A 3 22.54 -4.18 -4.83
C LEU A 3 21.50 -5.10 -5.50
N THR A 4 21.16 -6.21 -4.85
CA THR A 4 20.09 -7.09 -5.32
C THR A 4 18.73 -6.56 -4.88
N LYS A 5 17.68 -6.86 -5.66
CA LYS A 5 16.28 -6.53 -5.32
C LYS A 5 15.91 -7.02 -3.91
N ASP A 6 16.36 -8.22 -3.58
CA ASP A 6 16.15 -8.86 -2.28
C ASP A 6 16.96 -8.21 -1.15
N GLY A 7 18.21 -7.80 -1.44
CA GLY A 7 19.03 -7.00 -0.53
C GLY A 7 18.39 -5.65 -0.18
N ILE A 8 17.81 -4.96 -1.16
CA ILE A 8 17.09 -3.69 -0.94
C ILE A 8 15.84 -3.93 -0.08
N ARG A 9 15.05 -4.95 -0.38
CA ARG A 9 13.86 -5.30 0.44
C ARG A 9 14.25 -5.55 1.89
N ARG A 10 15.25 -6.40 2.13
CA ARG A 10 15.74 -6.65 3.50
C ARG A 10 16.23 -5.40 4.21
N LYS A 11 16.96 -4.53 3.51
CA LYS A 11 17.41 -3.24 4.06
C LYS A 11 16.21 -2.38 4.49
N ILE A 12 15.20 -2.23 3.63
CA ILE A 12 14.03 -1.39 3.91
C ILE A 12 13.17 -2.00 5.02
N TRP A 13 12.90 -3.30 4.97
CA TRP A 13 12.20 -4.01 6.04
C TRP A 13 12.90 -3.83 7.40
N LYS A 14 14.25 -3.95 7.45
CA LYS A 14 15.03 -3.69 8.66
C LYS A 14 14.83 -2.26 9.18
N ILE A 15 14.85 -1.27 8.28
CA ILE A 15 14.62 0.14 8.64
C ILE A 15 13.21 0.31 9.20
N MET A 16 12.19 -0.26 8.56
CA MET A 16 10.80 -0.14 8.98
C MET A 16 10.54 -0.73 10.36
N GLU A 17 11.12 -1.91 10.65
CA GLU A 17 11.02 -2.54 11.97
C GLU A 17 11.79 -1.76 13.02
N LYS A 18 13.06 -1.42 12.75
CA LYS A 18 13.95 -0.72 13.69
C LYS A 18 13.40 0.64 14.12
N HIS A 19 12.78 1.38 13.20
CA HIS A 19 12.26 2.73 13.46
C HIS A 19 10.77 2.73 13.79
N ASN A 20 10.16 1.56 14.02
CA ASN A 20 8.74 1.42 14.33
C ASN A 20 7.83 2.15 13.32
N ILE A 21 8.19 2.08 12.03
CA ILE A 21 7.42 2.64 10.91
C ILE A 21 6.32 1.66 10.50
N ALA A 22 6.61 0.36 10.61
CA ALA A 22 5.64 -0.69 10.31
C ALA A 22 4.46 -0.65 11.28
N VAL A 23 3.25 -0.79 10.75
CA VAL A 23 2.04 -1.04 11.54
C VAL A 23 1.53 -2.45 11.23
N PHE A 24 0.58 -2.96 12.01
CA PHE A 24 0.02 -4.29 11.77
C PHE A 24 -0.44 -4.45 10.30
N PRO A 25 -0.11 -5.58 9.63
CA PRO A 25 0.54 -6.78 10.18
C PRO A 25 2.07 -6.70 10.25
N ARG A 26 2.63 -7.26 11.33
CA ARG A 26 4.08 -7.42 11.58
C ARG A 26 4.43 -8.91 11.75
N PRO A 27 5.69 -9.32 11.53
CA PRO A 27 6.76 -8.51 10.95
C PRO A 27 6.60 -8.32 9.44
N VAL A 28 7.28 -7.33 8.87
CA VAL A 28 7.16 -6.95 7.44
C VAL A 28 7.90 -7.88 6.47
N TRP A 29 8.67 -8.84 6.97
CA TRP A 29 9.47 -9.75 6.15
C TRP A 29 8.58 -10.58 5.20
N GLY A 30 8.99 -10.65 3.92
CA GLY A 30 8.33 -11.49 2.91
C GLY A 30 6.97 -10.99 2.41
N ARG A 31 6.53 -9.78 2.80
CA ARG A 31 5.23 -9.23 2.43
C ARG A 31 5.29 -7.76 2.02
N ILE A 32 4.20 -7.24 1.46
CA ILE A 32 4.04 -5.79 1.28
C ILE A 32 3.75 -5.17 2.66
N PRO A 33 4.63 -4.29 3.16
CA PRO A 33 4.51 -3.78 4.52
C PRO A 33 3.39 -2.75 4.64
N ASN A 34 2.63 -2.83 5.75
CA ASN A 34 1.83 -1.69 6.19
C ASN A 34 2.72 -0.67 6.92
N PHE A 35 2.35 0.61 6.90
CA PHE A 35 3.19 1.68 7.44
C PHE A 35 2.39 2.84 8.08
N LYS A 36 3.02 3.52 9.04
CA LYS A 36 2.51 4.78 9.60
C LYS A 36 2.38 5.82 8.49
N GLY A 37 1.17 6.38 8.34
CA GLY A 37 0.86 7.34 7.28
C GLY A 37 0.31 6.74 5.97
N HIS A 38 0.02 5.43 5.93
CA HIS A 38 -0.64 4.81 4.77
C HIS A 38 -1.98 5.47 4.42
N GLU A 39 -2.77 5.89 5.42
CA GLU A 39 -4.02 6.63 5.20
C GLU A 39 -3.78 8.00 4.55
N VAL A 40 -2.73 8.72 4.96
CA VAL A 40 -2.36 10.00 4.36
C VAL A 40 -1.91 9.81 2.91
N ALA A 41 -1.16 8.75 2.63
CA ALA A 41 -0.77 8.39 1.27
C ALA A 41 -2.00 8.06 0.41
N ALA A 42 -2.94 7.26 0.93
CA ALA A 42 -4.19 6.97 0.26
C ALA A 42 -5.03 8.23 0.01
N ALA A 43 -5.13 9.13 0.98
CA ALA A 43 -5.84 10.40 0.84
C ALA A 43 -5.25 11.29 -0.28
N ARG A 44 -3.92 11.29 -0.45
CA ARG A 44 -3.26 11.99 -1.57
C ARG A 44 -3.64 11.37 -2.92
N LEU A 45 -3.67 10.04 -3.02
CA LEU A 45 -4.11 9.33 -4.22
C LEU A 45 -5.58 9.67 -4.55
N ILE A 46 -6.47 9.61 -3.56
CA ILE A 46 -7.90 9.86 -3.73
C ILE A 46 -8.18 11.30 -4.21
N LYS A 47 -7.39 12.27 -3.74
CA LYS A 47 -7.49 13.67 -4.18
C LYS A 47 -6.94 13.91 -5.58
N HIS A 48 -6.11 13.01 -6.10
CA HIS A 48 -5.45 13.18 -7.39
C HIS A 48 -6.44 13.06 -8.56
N ARG A 49 -6.24 13.87 -9.61
CA ARG A 49 -7.14 13.94 -10.77
C ARG A 49 -7.33 12.60 -11.48
N VAL A 50 -6.31 11.76 -11.50
CA VAL A 50 -6.37 10.42 -12.14
C VAL A 50 -7.37 9.53 -11.40
N PHE A 51 -7.35 9.52 -10.07
CA PHE A 51 -8.31 8.75 -9.27
C PHE A 51 -9.74 9.29 -9.47
N LYS A 52 -9.90 10.61 -9.45
CA LYS A 52 -11.22 11.23 -9.62
C LYS A 52 -11.87 10.85 -10.95
N ARG A 53 -11.09 10.86 -12.04
CA ARG A 53 -11.54 10.54 -13.41
C ARG A 53 -11.68 9.04 -13.69
N ALA A 54 -10.99 8.18 -12.95
CA ALA A 54 -11.07 6.74 -13.17
C ALA A 54 -12.45 6.19 -12.80
N GLU A 55 -13.07 5.43 -13.69
CA GLU A 55 -14.33 4.71 -13.41
C GLU A 55 -14.07 3.32 -12.86
N ILE A 56 -12.93 2.73 -13.24
CA ILE A 56 -12.48 1.40 -12.84
C ILE A 56 -11.10 1.53 -12.19
N VAL A 57 -10.91 0.91 -11.03
CA VAL A 57 -9.64 0.95 -10.29
C VAL A 57 -9.23 -0.46 -9.89
N PHE A 58 -8.01 -0.85 -10.28
CA PHE A 58 -7.35 -2.04 -9.75
C PHE A 58 -6.63 -1.72 -8.44
N CYS A 59 -6.79 -2.55 -7.41
CA CYS A 59 -6.12 -2.36 -6.12
C CYS A 59 -5.76 -3.72 -5.49
N CYS A 60 -4.54 -3.87 -4.98
CA CYS A 60 -4.10 -5.11 -4.33
C CYS A 60 -4.78 -5.29 -2.95
N PRO A 61 -4.88 -6.53 -2.42
CA PRO A 61 -5.54 -6.80 -1.15
C PRO A 61 -4.72 -6.38 0.09
N ASP A 62 -3.45 -6.01 -0.08
CA ASP A 62 -2.55 -5.67 1.03
C ASP A 62 -3.09 -4.57 1.95
N SER A 63 -2.75 -4.68 3.24
CA SER A 63 -3.23 -3.79 4.30
C SER A 63 -3.03 -2.29 4.05
N PRO A 64 -1.87 -1.78 3.55
CA PRO A 64 -1.71 -0.34 3.33
C PRO A 64 -2.67 0.22 2.26
N GLN A 65 -3.20 -0.64 1.38
CA GLN A 65 -4.11 -0.23 0.31
C GLN A 65 -5.59 -0.31 0.69
N ARG A 66 -5.92 -0.81 1.89
CA ARG A 66 -7.31 -0.88 2.37
C ARG A 66 -8.06 0.45 2.23
N PRO A 67 -7.51 1.61 2.62
CA PRO A 67 -8.23 2.88 2.49
C PRO A 67 -8.53 3.25 1.03
N VAL A 68 -7.69 2.82 0.08
CA VAL A 68 -7.92 3.03 -1.36
C VAL A 68 -9.10 2.20 -1.83
N ARG A 69 -9.15 0.90 -1.48
CA ARG A 69 -10.28 0.02 -1.82
C ARG A 69 -11.60 0.56 -1.28
N GLU A 70 -11.62 0.98 -0.02
CA GLU A 70 -12.82 1.58 0.58
C GLU A 70 -13.23 2.88 -0.14
N ALA A 71 -12.28 3.71 -0.57
CA ALA A 71 -12.57 4.93 -1.30
C ALA A 71 -13.11 4.69 -2.71
N VAL A 72 -12.64 3.65 -3.40
CA VAL A 72 -13.18 3.23 -4.71
C VAL A 72 -14.65 2.86 -4.56
N ILE A 73 -14.98 2.01 -3.58
CA ILE A 73 -16.35 1.58 -3.29
C ILE A 73 -17.23 2.78 -2.90
N ARG A 74 -16.76 3.63 -1.98
CA ARG A 74 -17.49 4.85 -1.55
C ARG A 74 -17.75 5.84 -2.69
N ALA A 75 -16.88 5.88 -3.69
CA ALA A 75 -17.02 6.74 -4.85
C ALA A 75 -17.91 6.15 -5.96
N GLY A 76 -18.52 4.98 -5.75
CA GLY A 76 -19.35 4.30 -6.75
C GLY A 76 -18.57 3.80 -7.97
N LYS A 77 -17.25 3.60 -7.82
CA LYS A 77 -16.35 3.14 -8.90
C LYS A 77 -16.26 1.62 -8.89
N THR A 78 -15.95 1.02 -10.04
CA THR A 78 -15.69 -0.42 -10.14
C THR A 78 -14.33 -0.76 -9.54
N LEU A 79 -14.32 -1.59 -8.49
CA LEU A 79 -13.11 -2.12 -7.89
C LEU A 79 -12.74 -3.47 -8.51
N ILE A 80 -11.56 -3.56 -9.10
CA ILE A 80 -10.93 -4.85 -9.45
C ILE A 80 -9.87 -5.14 -8.39
N MET A 81 -9.91 -6.32 -7.78
CA MET A 81 -8.96 -6.73 -6.76
C MET A 81 -8.39 -8.09 -7.08
N ALA A 82 -7.07 -8.23 -6.98
CA ALA A 82 -6.43 -9.55 -7.03
C ALA A 82 -6.85 -10.37 -5.79
N THR A 83 -7.24 -11.62 -6.01
CA THR A 83 -7.47 -12.60 -4.95
C THR A 83 -6.20 -13.42 -4.69
N PRO A 84 -5.93 -13.82 -3.43
CA PRO A 84 -4.81 -14.72 -3.10
C PRO A 84 -4.91 -16.07 -3.82
#